data_AF-A0A382GXY4-F1
#
_entry.id   AF-A0A382GXY4-F1
#
_cell.length_a   1.000
_cell.length_b   1.000
_cell.length_c   1.000
_cell.angle_alpha   90.00
_cell.angle_beta   90.00
_cell.angle_gamma   90.00
#
_symmetry.space_group_name_H-M   'P 1'
#
loop_
_entity.id
_entity.type
_entity.pdbx_description
1 polymer ?
#
loop_
_entity_poly.entity_id
_entity_poly.type
_entity_poly.pdbx_seq_one_letter_code
_entity_poly.pdbx_strand_id
1 'polypeptide(L)' 'LDDLNTMRFISFVEEMSDHVQFIIISHNKISMEKSKHLVGVTMQEPGISRMVGVNVEEAIKLAESA' A
#
# COMPACT_ATOMS: atom_id res chain seq x y z
N LEU A 1 8.01 -5.32 -9.48
CA LEU A 1 9.32 -5.79 -8.96
C LEU A 1 9.11 -7.21 -8.49
N ASP A 2 10.09 -8.09 -8.64
CA ASP A 2 10.05 -9.37 -7.93
C ASP A 2 10.11 -9.13 -6.41
N ASP A 3 9.80 -10.16 -5.63
CA ASP A 3 9.67 -10.04 -4.17
C ASP A 3 10.99 -9.59 -3.51
N LEU A 4 12.13 -10.10 -3.98
CA LEU A 4 13.44 -9.76 -3.44
C LEU A 4 13.77 -8.28 -3.66
N ASN A 5 13.55 -7.79 -4.88
CA ASN A 5 13.81 -6.40 -5.24
C ASN A 5 12.79 -5.46 -4.58
N THR A 6 11.55 -5.91 -4.38
CA THR A 6 10.53 -5.16 -3.63
C THR A 6 10.94 -5.00 -2.16
N MET A 7 11.42 -6.06 -1.51
CA MET A 7 11.90 -5.97 -0.13
C MET A 7 13.05 -4.97 0.00
N ARG A 8 14.06 -5.05 -0.88
CA ARG A 8 15.20 -4.11 -0.87
C ARG A 8 14.76 -2.66 -1.05
N PHE A 9 13.86 -2.42 -2.00
CA PHE A 9 13.32 -1.08 -2.26
C PHE A 9 12.60 -0.53 -1.03
N ILE A 10 11.72 -1.33 -0.43
CA ILE A 10 10.92 -0.89 0.71
C ILE A 10 11.78 -0.68 1.95
N SER A 11 12.78 -1.52 2.21
CA SER A 11 13.73 -1.29 3.31
C SER A 11 14.50 0.02 3.15
N PHE A 12 14.90 0.38 1.94
CA PHE A 12 15.55 1.66 1.68
C PHE A 12 14.61 2.85 1.90
N VAL A 13 13.36 2.75 1.43
CA VAL A 13 12.33 3.77 1.68
C VAL A 13 12.07 3.93 3.18
N GLU A 14 11.98 2.82 3.92
CA GLU A 14 11.71 2.82 5.35
C GLU A 14 12.79 3.59 6.12
N GLU A 15 14.07 3.35 5.82
CA GLU A 15 15.21 4.09 6.39
C GLU A 15 15.13 5.59 6.08
N MET A 16 14.82 5.95 4.84
CA MET A 16 14.68 7.36 4.47
C MET A 16 13.44 8.03 5.08
N SER A 17 12.42 7.23 5.45
CA SER A 17 11.14 7.74 5.95
C SER A 17 11.24 8.49 7.27
N ASP A 18 12.36 8.31 7.99
CA ASP A 18 12.65 9.00 9.24
C ASP A 18 12.97 10.50 9.03
N HIS A 19 13.31 10.88 7.79
CA HIS A 19 13.66 12.26 7.43
C HIS A 19 12.72 12.85 6.37
N VAL A 20 12.12 12.02 5.53
CA VAL A 20 11.28 12.45 4.41
C VAL A 20 9.98 11.68 4.43
N GLN A 21 8.84 12.37 4.26
CA GLN A 21 7.56 11.70 4.13
C GLN A 21 7.40 11.12 2.73
N PHE A 22 7.22 9.80 2.65
CA PHE A 22 6.94 9.09 1.41
C PHE A 22 5.45 8.81 1.24
N ILE A 23 4.95 9.01 0.01
CA ILE A 23 3.64 8.53 -0.44
C ILE A 23 3.91 7.52 -1.56
N ILE A 24 3.52 6.27 -1.33
CA ILE A 24 3.71 5.19 -2.29
C ILE A 24 2.35 4.68 -2.74
N ILE A 25 2.15 4.64 -4.05
CA ILE A 25 0.99 4.00 -4.68
C ILE A 25 1.46 2.63 -5.18
N SER A 26 0.93 1.56 -4.59
CA SER A 26 1.34 0.20 -4.91
C SER A 26 0.15 -0.77 -4.76
N HIS A 27 0.18 -1.84 -5.55
CA HIS A 27 -0.67 -3.03 -5.39
C HIS A 27 0.14 -4.25 -4.89
N ASN A 28 1.41 -4.07 -4.52
CA ASN A 28 2.28 -5.15 -4.08
C ASN A 28 2.12 -5.39 -2.57
N LYS A 29 1.81 -6.64 -2.18
CA LYS A 29 1.56 -7.05 -0.80
C LYS A 29 2.71 -6.73 0.16
N ILE A 30 3.96 -6.97 -0.25
CA ILE A 30 5.15 -6.70 0.56
C ILE A 30 5.27 -5.20 0.88
N SER A 31 5.00 -4.35 -0.13
CA SER A 31 4.99 -2.89 0.06
C SER A 31 3.88 -2.44 1.00
N MET A 32 2.68 -3.01 0.85
CA MET A 32 1.52 -2.68 1.68
C MET A 32 1.73 -3.08 3.15
N GLU A 33 2.26 -4.29 3.40
CA GLU A 33 2.52 -4.81 4.76
C GLU A 33 3.56 -4.00 5.54
N LYS A 34 4.52 -3.39 4.83
CA LYS A 34 5.58 -2.58 5.43
C LYS A 34 5.24 -1.10 5.59
N SER A 35 4.07 -0.67 5.12
CA SER A 35 3.64 0.72 5.23
C SER A 35 3.12 1.04 6.64
N LYS A 36 3.46 2.22 7.16
CA LYS A 36 2.97 2.69 8.48
C LYS A 36 1.47 2.98 8.46
N HIS A 37 0.96 3.47 7.33
CA HIS A 37 -0.46 3.74 7.11
C HIS A 37 -0.85 3.30 5.70
N LEU A 38 -1.98 2.62 5.60
CA LEU A 38 -2.57 2.21 4.32
C LEU A 38 -3.85 2.99 4.07
N VAL A 39 -3.96 3.57 2.87
CA VAL A 39 -5.17 4.26 2.44
C VAL A 39 -5.63 3.64 1.14
N GLY A 40 -6.86 3.14 1.14
CA GLY A 40 -7.47 2.55 -0.03
C GLY A 40 -8.15 3.61 -0.88
N VAL A 41 -8.14 3.41 -2.19
CA VAL A 41 -8.96 4.18 -3.13
C VAL A 41 -9.86 3.19 -3.84
N THR A 42 -11.16 3.44 -3.79
CA THR A 42 -12.16 2.61 -4.47
C THR A 42 -12.93 3.44 -5.49
N MET A 43 -13.55 2.77 -6.45
CA MET A 43 -14.42 3.39 -7.46
C MET A 43 -15.75 2.65 -7.44
N GLN A 44 -16.69 3.12 -6.60
CA GLN A 44 -18.04 2.55 -6.52
C GLN A 44 -18.89 2.92 -7.72
N GLU A 45 -18.70 4.14 -8.23
CA GLU A 45 -19.36 4.66 -9.44
C GLU A 45 -18.29 4.89 -10.51
N PRO A 46 -18.57 4.56 -11.79
CA PRO A 46 -17.60 4.73 -12.87
C PRO A 46 -17.05 6.16 -12.92
N GLY A 47 -15.75 6.31 -12.76
CA GLY A 47 -15.05 7.60 -12.84
C GLY A 47 -15.04 8.43 -11.55
N ILE A 48 -15.65 7.96 -10.45
CA ILE A 48 -15.63 8.67 -9.16
C ILE A 48 -14.84 7.88 -8.13
N SER A 49 -13.64 8.35 -7.81
CA SER A 49 -12.80 7.77 -6.76
C SER A 49 -13.24 8.22 -5.37
N ARG A 50 -13.25 7.28 -4.41
CA ARG A 50 -13.50 7.53 -3.00
C ARG A 50 -12.38 6.95 -2.15
N MET A 51 -11.92 7.72 -1.18
CA MET A 51 -10.92 7.31 -0.19
C MET A 51 -11.60 6.44 0.87
N VAL A 52 -10.96 5.33 1.23
CA VAL A 52 -11.39 4.47 2.33
C VAL A 52 -10.22 4.28 3.30
N GLY A 53 -10.49 4.45 4.59
CA GLY A 53 -9.54 4.10 5.65
C GLY A 53 -9.49 2.58 5.73
N VAL A 54 -8.30 2.01 5.61
CA VAL A 54 -8.15 0.57 5.47
C VAL A 54 -7.43 0.02 6.70
N ASN A 55 -8.10 -0.88 7.43
CA ASN A 55 -7.41 -1.79 8.34
C ASN A 55 -6.67 -2.83 7.49
N VAL A 56 -5.36 -2.96 7.67
CA VAL A 56 -4.48 -3.83 6.85
C VAL A 56 -5.01 -5.28 6.81
N GLU A 57 -5.57 -5.79 7.90
CA GLU A 57 -6.16 -7.14 7.97
C GLU A 57 -7.44 -7.28 7.15
N GLU A 58 -8.24 -6.22 7.05
CA GLU A 58 -9.47 -6.17 6.24
C GLU A 58 -9.13 -5.93 4.75
N ALA A 59 -8.06 -5.17 4.48
CA ALA A 59 -7.52 -4.92 3.14
C ALA A 59 -7.13 -6.21 2.42
N ILE A 60 -6.38 -7.07 3.14
CA ILE A 60 -5.85 -8.31 2.59
C ILE A 60 -7.02 -9.23 2.23
N LYS A 61 -8.05 -9.31 3.09
CA LYS A 61 -9.27 -10.09 2.82
C LYS A 61 -10.03 -9.59 1.60
N LEU A 62 -10.17 -8.27 1.43
CA LEU A 62 -10.83 -7.69 0.25
C LEU A 62 -10.05 -7.96 -1.03
N ALA A 63 -8.73 -7.84 -1.00
CA ALA A 63 -7.85 -8.10 -2.15
C ALA A 63 -7.83 -9.58 -2.58
N GLU A 64 -8.06 -10.52 -1.66
CA GLU A 64 -8.17 -11.96 -1.96
C GLU A 64 -9.56 -12.35 -2.50
N SER A 65 -10.58 -11.49 -2.32
CA SER A 65 -11.97 -11.74 -2.74
C SER A 65 -12.37 -11.09 -4.07
N ALA A 66 -11.47 -10.32 -4.68
CA ALA A 66 -11.64 -9.66 -5.98
C ALA A 66 -10.82 -10.38 -7.08
#